data_AF-A0A4Y2ULP5-F1
#
_entry.id   AF-A0A4Y2ULP5-F1
#
_cell.length_a   1.000
_cell.length_b   1.000
_cell.length_c   1.000
_cell.angle_alpha   90.00
_cell.angle_beta   90.00
_cell.angle_gamma   90.00
#
_symmetry.space_group_name_H-M   'P 1'
#
loop_
_entity.id
_entity.type
_entity.pdbx_description
1 polymer ?
#
loop_
_entity_poly.entity_id
_entity_poly.type
_entity_poly.pdbx_seq_one_letter_code
_entity_poly.pdbx_strand_id
1 'polypeptide(L)'
;MTLNQVPEGEEIERNILYLQVRNIDIRNTEILFNQFVYQKDYLEKNNTNQNYEATMKLSMQEKWLKFFEDTKSIDQKSCLIKLCEYVFAIPARNANVERILSLMSTQWSDERNRLSVETTEAILTLL
;
A
#
# COMPACT_ATOMS: atom_id res chain seq x y z
N MET A 1 3.44 5.67 -2.03
CA MET A 1 3.84 6.02 -3.41
C MET A 1 2.88 7.06 -3.95
N THR A 2 3.34 8.29 -4.13
CA THR A 2 2.51 9.46 -4.44
C THR A 2 2.43 9.64 -5.96
N LEU A 3 1.27 9.38 -6.58
CA LEU A 3 1.05 9.53 -8.05
C LEU A 3 1.15 10.98 -8.56
N ASN A 4 1.32 11.95 -7.67
CA ASN A 4 1.31 13.37 -8.02
C ASN A 4 2.68 13.89 -8.50
N GLN A 5 3.73 13.07 -8.37
CA GLN A 5 5.09 13.42 -8.75
C GLN A 5 5.70 12.24 -9.47
N VAL A 6 6.49 12.51 -10.51
CA VAL A 6 7.28 11.50 -11.21
C VAL A 6 8.36 11.01 -10.25
N PRO A 7 8.37 9.74 -9.84
CA PRO A 7 9.35 9.29 -8.87
C PRO A 7 10.74 9.14 -9.50
N GLU A 8 11.79 9.45 -8.74
CA GLU A 8 13.17 9.36 -9.18
C GLU A 8 13.66 7.90 -9.20
N GLY A 9 14.49 7.54 -10.20
CA GLY A 9 14.97 6.18 -10.39
C GLY A 9 15.66 5.57 -9.15
N GLU A 10 16.42 6.38 -8.42
CA GLU A 10 17.10 5.95 -7.18
C GLU A 10 16.12 5.56 -6.06
N GLU A 11 14.96 6.22 -5.99
CA GLU A 11 13.96 5.94 -4.97
C GLU A 11 13.26 4.59 -5.25
N ILE A 12 13.12 4.25 -6.53
CA ILE A 12 12.59 2.96 -6.98
C ILE A 12 13.57 1.83 -6.62
N GLU A 13 14.86 2.00 -6.90
CA GLU A 13 15.89 1.02 -6.54
C GLU A 13 15.94 0.74 -5.04
N ARG A 14 15.88 1.80 -4.21
CA ARG A 14 15.82 1.66 -2.74
C ARG A 14 14.59 0.86 -2.28
N ASN A 15 13.43 1.09 -2.90
CA ASN A 15 12.20 0.34 -2.57
C ASN A 15 12.26 -1.12 -3.03
N ILE A 16 12.87 -1.41 -4.19
CA ILE A 16 13.07 -2.78 -4.67
C ILE A 16 13.96 -3.55 -3.70
N LEU A 17 15.07 -2.94 -3.26
CA LEU A 17 15.99 -3.54 -2.30
C LEU A 17 15.28 -3.85 -0.97
N TYR A 18 14.46 -2.93 -0.48
CA TYR A 18 13.66 -3.12 0.73
C TYR A 18 12.69 -4.31 0.61
N LEU A 19 12.05 -4.49 -0.54
CA LEU A 19 11.08 -5.57 -0.79
C LEU A 19 11.74 -6.94 -0.94
N GLN A 20 12.94 -6.98 -1.56
CA GLN A 20 13.75 -8.19 -1.65
C GLN A 20 14.15 -8.71 -0.26
N VAL A 21 14.54 -7.82 0.66
CA VAL A 21 14.85 -8.17 2.06
C VAL A 21 13.63 -8.73 2.80
N ARG A 22 12.42 -8.41 2.37
CA ARG A 22 11.15 -8.90 2.94
C ARG A 22 10.59 -10.14 2.24
N ASN A 23 11.38 -10.78 1.38
CA ASN A 23 11.00 -11.99 0.63
C ASN A 23 9.82 -11.78 -0.33
N ILE A 24 9.59 -10.53 -0.76
CA ILE A 24 8.59 -10.20 -1.78
C ILE A 24 9.29 -10.30 -3.13
N ASP A 25 9.03 -11.40 -3.85
CA ASP A 25 9.59 -11.65 -5.17
C ASP A 25 8.97 -10.71 -6.22
N ILE A 26 9.63 -9.57 -6.45
CA ILE A 26 9.41 -8.76 -7.65
C ILE A 26 10.15 -9.45 -8.78
N ARG A 27 9.43 -10.39 -9.40
CA ARG A 27 9.90 -11.41 -10.35
C ARG A 27 10.73 -10.90 -11.55
N ASN A 28 10.82 -9.58 -11.78
CA ASN A 28 11.85 -8.97 -12.63
C ASN A 28 11.88 -7.43 -12.42
N THR A 29 13.01 -6.89 -11.97
CA THR A 29 13.25 -5.44 -11.84
C THR A 29 13.06 -4.70 -13.17
N GLU A 30 13.41 -5.32 -14.29
CA GLU A 30 13.22 -4.74 -15.64
C GLU A 30 11.73 -4.58 -15.98
N ILE A 31 10.90 -5.56 -15.61
CA ILE A 31 9.46 -5.48 -15.83
C ILE A 31 8.88 -4.36 -14.97
N LEU A 32 9.27 -4.25 -13.71
CA LEU A 32 8.81 -3.17 -12.83
C LEU A 32 9.21 -1.80 -13.39
N PHE A 33 10.45 -1.64 -13.86
CA PHE A 33 10.91 -0.38 -14.47
C PHE A 33 10.09 -0.01 -15.70
N ASN A 34 9.83 -0.97 -16.59
CA ASN A 34 8.99 -0.75 -17.78
C ASN A 34 7.54 -0.37 -17.41
N GLN A 35 6.96 -1.02 -16.41
CA GLN A 35 5.64 -0.67 -15.88
C GLN A 35 5.62 0.76 -15.32
N PHE A 36 6.71 1.17 -14.69
CA PHE A 36 6.86 2.52 -14.15
C PHE A 36 6.98 3.59 -15.22
N VAL A 37 7.75 3.33 -16.28
CA VAL A 37 7.85 4.21 -17.45
C VAL A 37 6.47 4.38 -18.08
N TYR A 38 5.71 3.29 -18.22
CA TYR A 38 4.35 3.35 -18.73
C TYR A 38 3.41 4.18 -17.84
N GLN A 39 3.52 4.01 -16.53
CA GLN A 39 2.78 4.82 -15.56
C GLN A 39 3.10 6.31 -15.69
N LYS A 40 4.38 6.66 -15.83
CA LYS A 40 4.84 8.03 -16.04
C LYS A 40 4.23 8.62 -17.32
N ASP A 41 4.32 7.90 -18.44
CA ASP A 41 3.74 8.33 -19.72
C ASP A 41 2.23 8.54 -19.63
N TYR A 42 1.52 7.68 -18.89
CA TYR A 42 0.09 7.81 -18.64
C TYR A 42 -0.24 9.09 -17.86
N LEU A 43 0.54 9.41 -16.83
CA LEU A 43 0.36 10.64 -16.04
C LEU A 43 0.61 11.89 -16.89
N GLU A 44 1.66 11.90 -17.70
CA GLU A 44 1.99 13.04 -18.57
C GLU A 44 0.89 13.29 -19.62
N LYS A 45 0.32 12.23 -20.21
CA LYS A 45 -0.81 12.30 -21.15
C LYS A 45 -2.10 12.78 -20.48
N ASN A 46 -2.37 12.38 -19.25
CA ASN A 46 -3.57 12.82 -18.53
C ASN A 46 -3.48 14.27 -18.05
N ASN A 47 -2.27 14.76 -17.75
CA ASN A 47 -2.06 16.16 -17.35
C ASN A 47 -2.22 17.15 -18.52
N THR A 48 -2.03 16.71 -19.76
CA THR A 48 -2.17 17.55 -20.97
C THR A 48 -3.61 17.63 -21.49
N ASN A 49 -4.44 16.66 -21.16
CA ASN A 49 -5.85 16.67 -21.53
C ASN A 49 -6.66 17.50 -20.52
N GLN A 50 -7.69 18.21 -21.01
CA GLN A 50 -8.61 19.12 -20.29
C GLN A 50 -9.33 18.51 -19.06
N ASN A 51 -9.04 17.27 -18.68
CA ASN A 51 -9.63 16.50 -17.58
C ASN A 51 -8.84 16.57 -16.26
N TYR A 52 -7.79 17.41 -16.23
CA TYR A 52 -6.90 17.62 -15.08
C TYR A 52 -7.66 17.91 -13.76
N GLU A 53 -8.69 18.76 -13.83
CA GLU A 53 -9.44 19.23 -12.67
C GLU A 53 -10.27 18.12 -12.00
N ALA A 54 -10.78 17.16 -12.79
CA ALA A 54 -11.52 16.01 -12.28
C ALA A 54 -10.59 14.97 -11.64
N THR A 55 -9.40 14.76 -12.22
CA THR A 55 -8.39 13.82 -11.68
C THR A 55 -7.69 14.35 -10.43
N MET A 56 -7.59 15.66 -10.24
CA MET A 56 -6.90 16.25 -9.08
C MET A 56 -7.69 16.10 -7.78
N LYS A 57 -9.02 16.03 -7.85
CA LYS A 57 -9.93 15.82 -6.71
C LYS A 57 -9.97 14.38 -6.17
N LEU A 58 -9.46 13.41 -6.94
CA LEU A 58 -9.47 12.01 -6.53
C LEU A 58 -8.44 11.75 -5.42
N SER A 59 -8.82 10.89 -4.48
CA SER A 59 -7.91 10.31 -3.49
C SER A 59 -6.78 9.52 -4.16
N MET A 60 -5.70 9.27 -3.42
CA MET A 60 -4.55 8.53 -3.95
C MET A 60 -4.96 7.14 -4.45
N GLN A 61 -5.85 6.47 -3.73
CA GLN A 61 -6.38 5.15 -4.03
C GLN A 61 -7.20 5.18 -5.34
N GLU A 62 -8.07 6.16 -5.50
CA GLU A 62 -8.89 6.33 -6.71
C GLU A 62 -8.03 6.61 -7.95
N LYS A 63 -6.93 7.36 -7.80
CA LYS A 63 -5.98 7.58 -8.90
C LYS A 63 -5.28 6.29 -9.33
N TRP A 64 -4.87 5.46 -8.38
CA TRP A 64 -4.29 4.15 -8.66
C TRP A 64 -5.29 3.20 -9.31
N LEU A 65 -6.53 3.15 -8.81
CA LEU A 65 -7.62 2.35 -9.40
C LEU A 65 -7.88 2.75 -10.85
N LYS A 66 -7.99 4.05 -11.13
CA LYS A 66 -8.20 4.55 -12.49
C LYS A 66 -7.06 4.18 -13.45
N PHE A 67 -5.81 4.30 -13.00
CA PHE A 67 -4.65 3.83 -13.78
C PHE A 67 -4.74 2.33 -14.10
N PHE A 68 -5.13 1.51 -13.13
CA PHE A 68 -5.26 0.06 -13.33
C PHE A 68 -6.46 -0.34 -14.20
N GLU A 69 -7.55 0.42 -14.18
CA GLU A 69 -8.71 0.24 -15.05
C GLU A 69 -8.39 0.61 -16.50
N ASP A 70 -7.72 1.74 -16.72
CA ASP A 70 -7.34 2.22 -18.05
C ASP A 70 -6.23 1.36 -18.69
N THR A 71 -5.43 0.68 -17.87
CA THR A 71 -4.37 -0.22 -18.33
C THR A 71 -4.90 -1.62 -18.65
N LYS A 72 -5.06 -1.91 -19.95
CA LYS A 72 -5.61 -3.18 -20.44
C LYS A 72 -4.66 -4.38 -20.32
N SER A 73 -3.34 -4.17 -20.41
CA SER A 73 -2.37 -5.27 -20.36
C SER A 73 -1.99 -5.62 -18.92
N ILE A 74 -2.07 -6.91 -18.56
CA ILE A 74 -1.63 -7.43 -17.26
C ILE A 74 -0.12 -7.23 -17.08
N ASP A 75 0.66 -7.41 -18.16
CA ASP A 75 2.12 -7.26 -18.12
C ASP A 75 2.56 -5.82 -17.88
N GLN A 76 1.67 -4.84 -18.06
CA GLN A 76 1.93 -3.42 -17.80
C GLN A 76 1.58 -2.98 -16.36
N LYS A 77 0.93 -3.84 -15.56
CA LYS A 77 0.49 -3.48 -14.20
C LYS A 77 0.75 -4.53 -13.12
N SER A 78 1.13 -5.75 -13.48
CA SER A 78 1.21 -6.89 -12.56
C SER A 78 2.13 -6.70 -11.35
N CYS A 79 3.28 -6.05 -11.51
CA CYS A 79 4.21 -5.79 -10.39
C CYS A 79 3.78 -4.57 -9.60
N LEU A 80 3.30 -3.52 -10.28
CA LEU A 80 2.75 -2.32 -9.63
C LEU A 80 1.53 -2.63 -8.75
N ILE A 81 0.64 -3.53 -9.17
CA ILE A 81 -0.50 -3.95 -8.34
C ILE A 81 -0.03 -4.57 -7.03
N LYS A 82 0.90 -5.53 -7.08
CA LYS A 82 1.45 -6.16 -5.86
C LYS A 82 2.10 -5.15 -4.93
N LEU A 83 2.82 -4.17 -5.50
CA LEU A 83 3.44 -3.10 -4.74
C LEU A 83 2.38 -2.22 -4.06
N CYS A 84 1.35 -1.82 -4.81
CA CYS A 84 0.25 -1.03 -4.28
C CYS A 84 -0.54 -1.78 -3.20
N GLU A 85 -0.87 -3.05 -3.42
CA GLU A 85 -1.52 -3.91 -2.42
C GLU A 85 -0.71 -3.96 -1.13
N TYR A 86 0.61 -4.17 -1.21
CA TYR A 86 1.48 -4.16 -0.04
C TYR A 86 1.49 -2.82 0.67
N VAL A 87 1.68 -1.72 -0.07
CA VAL A 87 1.75 -0.37 0.50
C VAL A 87 0.42 0.05 1.14
N PHE A 88 -0.71 -0.31 0.54
CA PHE A 88 -2.04 0.02 1.06
C PHE A 88 -2.54 -0.93 2.15
N ALA A 89 -2.00 -2.15 2.23
CA ALA A 89 -2.28 -3.08 3.33
C ALA A 89 -1.65 -2.61 4.66
N ILE A 90 -0.63 -1.76 4.62
CA ILE A 90 -0.03 -1.17 5.82
C ILE A 90 -0.93 -0.01 6.28
N PRO A 91 -1.61 -0.13 7.43
CA PRO A 91 -2.44 0.95 7.94
C PRO A 91 -1.57 2.18 8.24
N ALA A 92 -1.99 3.34 7.75
CA ALA A 92 -1.24 4.59 7.91
C ALA A 92 -1.17 5.10 9.36
N ARG A 93 -2.00 4.55 10.26
CA ARG A 93 -2.07 4.95 11.67
C ARG A 93 -2.06 3.72 12.57
N ASN A 94 -1.32 3.83 13.67
CA ASN A 94 -1.27 2.81 14.71
C ASN A 94 -2.54 2.77 15.58
N ALA A 95 -3.52 3.65 15.35
CA ALA A 95 -4.74 3.75 16.16
C ALA A 95 -5.48 2.40 16.32
N ASN A 96 -5.47 1.55 15.29
CA ASN A 96 -6.06 0.21 15.38
C ASN A 96 -5.27 -0.69 16.34
N VAL A 97 -3.93 -0.65 16.25
CA VAL A 97 -3.03 -1.38 17.14
C VAL A 97 -3.13 -0.85 18.57
N GLU A 98 -3.14 0.48 18.75
CA GLU A 98 -3.29 1.14 20.05
C GLU A 98 -4.65 0.81 20.69
N ARG A 99 -5.72 0.77 19.90
CA ARG A 99 -7.04 0.35 20.39
C ARG A 99 -7.01 -1.10 20.87
N ILE A 100 -6.41 -2.00 20.10
CA ILE A 100 -6.25 -3.40 20.49
C ILE A 100 -5.41 -3.49 21.78
N LEU A 101 -4.25 -2.83 21.85
CA LEU A 101 -3.39 -2.80 23.03
C LEU A 101 -4.09 -2.21 24.26
N SER A 102 -4.93 -1.20 24.09
CA SER A 102 -5.75 -0.65 25.17
C SER A 102 -6.77 -1.68 25.66
N LEU A 103 -7.45 -2.40 24.76
CA LEU A 103 -8.37 -3.47 25.13
C LEU A 103 -7.64 -4.59 25.88
N MET A 104 -6.48 -5.04 25.38
CA MET A 104 -5.63 -6.00 26.07
C MET A 104 -5.30 -5.51 27.48
N SER A 105 -4.84 -4.27 27.61
CA SER A 105 -4.42 -3.69 28.88
C SER A 105 -5.57 -3.65 29.87
N THR A 106 -6.81 -3.37 29.44
CA THR A 106 -7.98 -3.41 30.34
C THR A 106 -8.37 -4.80 30.82
N GLN A 107 -8.15 -5.85 30.02
CA GLN A 107 -8.49 -7.23 30.38
C GLN A 107 -7.36 -7.95 31.15
N TRP A 108 -6.12 -7.48 30.97
CA TRP A 108 -4.90 -8.03 31.54
C TRP A 108 -4.46 -7.33 32.84
N SER A 109 -4.88 -6.09 33.07
CA SER A 109 -4.55 -5.34 34.29
C SER A 109 -5.21 -5.97 35.53
N ASP A 110 -4.53 -5.84 36.68
CA ASP A 110 -4.80 -6.55 37.95
C ASP A 110 -6.06 -6.05 38.70
N GLU A 111 -7.08 -5.62 37.95
CA GLU A 111 -8.39 -5.26 38.47
C GLU A 111 -9.32 -6.48 38.52
N ARG A 112 -10.44 -6.32 39.22
CA ARG A 112 -11.46 -7.37 39.38
C ARG A 112 -11.92 -7.83 37.98
N ASN A 113 -11.63 -9.09 37.63
CA ASN A 113 -11.87 -9.78 36.33
C ASN A 113 -10.64 -9.97 35.39
N ARG A 114 -9.40 -9.93 35.90
CA ARG A 114 -8.20 -10.29 35.11
C ARG A 114 -8.34 -11.63 34.38
N LEU A 115 -8.14 -11.62 33.06
CA LEU A 115 -8.07 -12.81 32.22
C LEU A 115 -6.65 -13.41 32.19
N SER A 116 -6.56 -14.72 31.93
CA SER A 116 -5.25 -15.37 31.70
C SER A 116 -4.67 -14.97 30.34
N VAL A 117 -3.36 -15.11 30.14
CA VAL A 117 -2.67 -14.70 28.90
C VAL A 117 -3.31 -15.44 27.73
N GLU A 118 -3.50 -16.74 27.93
CA GLU A 118 -4.03 -17.68 26.95
C GLU A 118 -5.45 -17.30 26.54
N THR A 119 -6.25 -16.78 27.48
CA THR A 119 -7.62 -16.35 27.20
C THR A 119 -7.63 -15.02 26.46
N THR A 120 -6.79 -14.07 26.85
CA THR A 120 -6.63 -12.79 26.14
C THR A 120 -6.11 -13.00 24.72
N GLU A 121 -5.12 -13.86 24.52
CA GLU A 121 -4.59 -14.23 23.20
C GLU A 121 -5.65 -14.89 22.32
N ALA A 122 -6.44 -15.81 22.89
CA ALA A 122 -7.56 -16.44 22.19
C ALA A 122 -8.61 -15.41 21.74
N ILE A 123 -8.99 -14.47 22.62
CA ILE A 123 -9.96 -13.40 22.29
C ILE A 123 -9.42 -12.50 21.16
N LEU A 124 -8.14 -12.15 21.20
CA LEU A 124 -7.51 -11.30 20.20
C LEU A 124 -7.39 -11.96 18.83
N THR A 125 -7.19 -13.27 18.81
CA THR A 125 -7.08 -14.05 17.57
C THR A 125 -8.46 -14.31 16.95
N LEU A 126 -9.53 -14.19 17.74
CA LEU A 126 -10.92 -14.32 17.30
C LEU A 126 -11.54 -12.99 16.80
N LEU A 127 -10.90 -11.85 17.07
CA LEU A 127 -11.31 -10.51 16.63
C LEU A 127 -10.78 -10.20 15.22
#